data_AF-A0A7C4JVS0-F1
#
_entry.id   AF-A0A7C4JVS0-F1
#
_cell.length_a   1.000
_cell.length_b   1.000
_cell.length_c   1.000
_cell.angle_alpha   90.00
_cell.angle_beta   90.00
_cell.angle_gamma   90.00
#
_symmetry.space_group_name_H-M   'P 1'
#
loop_
_entity.id
_entity.type
_entity.pdbx_description
1 polymer ?
#
loop_
_entity_poly.entity_id
_entity_poly.type
_entity_poly.pdbx_seq_one_letter_code
_entity_poly.pdbx_strand_id
1 'polypeptide(L)'
;MKMKFTYFSSQAKLCALILLGCLFQMASTLAQSSSSTVREDLGGLRDIAWREPSDAVSVIDAERDRYRNFLSASWPGGIPGADQALFKAYIKLLDYVEQALQGGKTLDDAIVESYEKVMTEAPTDPELKEMPEGILFTYLPGLVEALTEVQQPQLSGQ
;
A
#
# COMPACT_ATOMS: atom_id res chain seq x y z
N MET A 1 -31.86 60.93 52.46
CA MET A 1 -32.17 60.41 51.10
C MET A 1 -31.58 59.01 51.03
N LYS A 2 -32.39 58.00 50.68
CA LYS A 2 -32.18 56.57 50.98
C LYS A 2 -31.14 55.90 50.07
N MET A 3 -30.20 55.16 50.67
CA MET A 3 -29.48 54.05 50.01
C MET A 3 -30.47 52.94 49.63
N LYS A 4 -30.23 52.25 48.51
CA LYS A 4 -30.62 50.85 48.30
C LYS A 4 -29.69 50.15 47.31
N PHE A 5 -29.01 49.14 47.83
CA PHE A 5 -28.30 48.06 47.13
C PHE A 5 -29.30 46.93 46.85
N THR A 6 -29.34 46.41 45.63
CA THR A 6 -29.95 45.11 45.23
C THR A 6 -29.27 44.73 43.91
N TYR A 7 -28.25 43.86 43.87
CA TYR A 7 -28.22 42.39 43.90
C TYR A 7 -28.95 41.65 42.75
N PHE A 8 -28.19 40.72 42.17
CA PHE A 8 -28.56 39.50 41.45
C PHE A 8 -29.20 39.61 40.05
N SER A 9 -28.44 39.21 39.03
CA SER A 9 -28.73 37.93 38.37
C SER A 9 -27.57 37.53 37.47
N SER A 10 -26.78 36.61 38.02
CA SER A 10 -25.75 35.81 37.38
C SER A 10 -26.41 34.85 36.39
N GLN A 11 -26.54 35.19 35.10
CA GLN A 11 -26.96 34.26 34.02
C GLN A 11 -26.53 34.73 32.60
N ALA A 12 -25.30 35.20 32.42
CA ALA A 12 -24.84 35.67 31.09
C ALA A 12 -23.53 35.03 30.59
N LYS A 13 -23.02 33.96 31.21
CA LYS A 13 -21.69 33.42 30.88
C LYS A 13 -21.57 31.89 30.84
N LEU A 14 -22.64 31.17 30.50
CA LEU A 14 -22.62 29.69 30.47
C LEU A 14 -23.19 29.04 29.20
N CYS A 15 -23.32 29.79 28.10
CA CYS A 15 -23.72 29.21 26.80
C CYS A 15 -22.70 29.39 25.67
N ALA A 16 -21.53 29.98 25.94
CA ALA A 16 -20.52 30.29 24.93
C ALA A 16 -19.33 29.30 24.88
N LEU A 17 -19.46 28.10 25.48
CA LEU A 17 -18.36 27.15 25.65
C LEU A 17 -18.73 25.68 25.34
N ILE A 18 -19.70 25.45 24.44
CA ILE A 18 -20.07 24.09 23.97
C ILE A 18 -20.09 23.99 22.42
N LEU A 19 -19.66 25.03 21.69
CA LEU A 19 -19.58 25.03 20.21
C LEU A 19 -18.15 25.05 19.66
N LEU A 20 -17.17 24.58 20.44
CA LEU A 20 -15.75 24.51 20.03
C LEU A 20 -15.09 23.15 20.31
N GLY A 21 -15.87 22.06 20.27
CA GLY A 21 -15.39 20.72 20.65
C GLY A 21 -15.91 19.55 19.82
N CYS A 22 -16.58 19.79 18.69
CA CYS A 22 -17.15 18.72 17.84
C CYS A 22 -16.69 18.80 16.37
N LEU A 23 -15.46 19.26 16.13
CA LEU A 23 -14.82 19.25 14.80
C LEU A 23 -13.65 18.25 14.68
N PHE A 24 -13.50 17.36 15.66
CA PHE A 24 -12.44 16.35 15.71
C PHE A 24 -13.06 14.99 16.04
N GLN A 25 -13.72 14.33 15.08
CA GLN A 25 -14.01 12.87 15.12
C GLN A 25 -14.81 12.34 13.91
N MET A 26 -14.67 12.91 12.72
CA MET A 26 -15.19 12.28 11.50
C MET A 26 -14.05 12.03 10.52
N ALA A 27 -13.42 10.85 10.63
CA ALA A 27 -12.76 10.11 9.54
C ALA A 27 -12.00 8.90 10.11
N SER A 28 -12.69 7.94 10.70
CA SER A 28 -12.09 6.63 11.02
C SER A 28 -13.19 5.59 11.02
N THR A 29 -13.81 5.37 9.88
CA THR A 29 -14.71 4.24 9.66
C THR A 29 -14.97 4.13 8.17
N LEU A 30 -14.12 3.38 7.47
CA LEU A 30 -14.39 2.65 6.23
C LEU A 30 -13.07 2.06 5.71
N ALA A 31 -12.69 0.91 6.25
CA ALA A 31 -11.76 -0.03 5.62
C ALA A 31 -11.92 -1.40 6.30
N GLN A 32 -13.13 -1.95 6.27
CA GLN A 32 -13.39 -3.32 6.72
C GLN A 32 -14.40 -3.93 5.76
N SER A 33 -13.90 -4.41 4.60
CA SER A 33 -14.54 -5.48 3.81
C SER A 33 -13.94 -5.56 2.39
N SER A 34 -12.67 -5.95 2.24
CA SER A 34 -12.14 -6.43 0.95
C SER A 34 -11.01 -7.47 1.04
N SER A 35 -10.60 -7.91 2.24
CA SER A 35 -9.35 -8.68 2.40
C SER A 35 -9.46 -10.20 2.16
N SER A 36 -10.57 -10.72 1.60
CA SER A 36 -10.71 -12.17 1.35
C SER A 36 -10.51 -12.55 -0.12
N THR A 37 -10.95 -11.71 -1.05
CA THR A 37 -10.95 -12.07 -2.48
C THR A 37 -9.54 -12.14 -3.07
N VAL A 38 -8.66 -11.20 -2.70
CA VAL A 38 -7.27 -11.20 -3.22
C VAL A 38 -6.50 -12.43 -2.74
N ARG A 39 -6.65 -12.81 -1.46
CA ARG A 39 -5.95 -14.00 -0.92
C ARG A 39 -6.44 -15.30 -1.56
N GLU A 40 -7.73 -15.36 -1.91
CA GLU A 40 -8.34 -16.49 -2.63
C GLU A 40 -7.88 -16.53 -4.09
N ASP A 41 -7.83 -15.37 -4.77
CA ASP A 41 -7.38 -15.23 -6.15
C ASP A 41 -5.87 -15.48 -6.32
N LEU A 42 -5.08 -15.17 -5.28
CA LEU A 42 -3.65 -15.44 -5.24
C LEU A 42 -3.28 -16.86 -4.83
N GLY A 43 -4.28 -17.73 -4.58
CA GLY A 43 -4.16 -19.18 -4.35
C GLY A 43 -2.77 -19.75 -4.03
N GLY A 44 -2.59 -20.30 -2.83
CA GLY A 44 -1.45 -21.19 -2.53
C GLY A 44 -0.11 -20.50 -2.23
N LEU A 45 -0.05 -19.16 -2.12
CA LEU A 45 1.17 -18.46 -1.69
C LEU A 45 1.77 -18.98 -0.37
N ARG A 46 0.93 -19.54 0.50
CA ARG A 46 1.35 -20.13 1.78
C ARG A 46 2.18 -21.41 1.64
N ASP A 47 2.02 -22.15 0.54
CA ASP A 47 2.68 -23.43 0.32
C ASP A 47 3.98 -23.29 -0.50
N ILE A 48 4.38 -22.05 -0.78
CA ILE A 48 5.57 -21.72 -1.56
C ILE A 48 6.82 -21.72 -0.67
N ALA A 49 7.90 -22.34 -1.18
CA ALA A 49 9.23 -22.21 -0.61
C ALA A 49 9.79 -20.82 -0.94
N TRP A 50 9.59 -19.89 -0.01
CA TRP A 50 10.05 -18.52 -0.12
C TRP A 50 11.54 -18.38 0.14
N ARG A 51 12.19 -17.46 -0.57
CA ARG A 51 13.54 -17.02 -0.22
C ARG A 51 13.58 -16.45 1.20
N GLU A 52 14.74 -16.57 1.83
CA GLU A 52 15.02 -15.86 3.09
C GLU A 52 14.79 -14.35 2.91
N PRO A 53 14.27 -13.63 3.93
CA PRO A 53 13.95 -12.22 3.81
C PRO A 53 15.10 -11.33 3.33
N SER A 54 16.34 -11.63 3.72
CA SER A 54 17.52 -10.89 3.25
C SER A 54 17.74 -11.01 1.75
N ASP A 55 17.52 -12.20 1.20
CA ASP A 55 17.68 -12.46 -0.23
C ASP A 55 16.51 -11.89 -1.01
N ALA A 56 15.30 -11.97 -0.45
CA ALA A 56 14.10 -11.39 -1.01
C ALA A 56 14.21 -9.88 -1.21
N VAL A 57 14.79 -9.14 -0.25
CA VAL A 57 15.04 -7.69 -0.40
C VAL A 57 15.92 -7.40 -1.61
N SER A 58 17.00 -8.18 -1.84
CA SER A 58 17.85 -7.97 -3.01
C SER A 58 17.14 -8.22 -4.34
N VAL A 59 16.21 -9.18 -4.38
CA VAL A 59 15.36 -9.46 -5.55
C VAL A 59 14.38 -8.31 -5.79
N ILE A 60 13.75 -7.81 -4.72
CA ILE A 60 12.83 -6.68 -4.77
C ILE A 60 13.54 -5.43 -5.31
N ASP A 61 14.75 -5.15 -4.84
CA ASP A 61 15.57 -4.03 -5.32
C ASP A 61 15.92 -4.18 -6.80
N ALA A 62 16.36 -5.36 -7.23
CA ALA A 62 16.68 -5.63 -8.62
C ALA A 62 15.46 -5.47 -9.55
N GLU A 63 14.29 -5.95 -9.14
CA GLU A 63 13.04 -5.77 -9.87
C GLU A 63 12.65 -4.29 -9.93
N ARG A 64 12.72 -3.58 -8.81
CA ARG A 64 12.40 -2.16 -8.73
C ARG A 64 13.28 -1.34 -9.68
N ASP A 65 14.59 -1.60 -9.68
CA ASP A 65 15.53 -0.92 -10.56
C ASP A 65 15.28 -1.25 -12.03
N ARG A 66 14.89 -2.48 -12.36
CA ARG A 66 14.47 -2.86 -13.72
C ARG A 66 13.36 -1.93 -14.23
N TYR A 67 12.30 -1.72 -13.45
CA TYR A 67 11.16 -0.89 -13.88
C TYR A 67 11.44 0.61 -13.80
N ARG A 68 12.26 1.07 -12.85
CA ARG A 68 12.76 2.46 -12.83
C ARG A 68 13.56 2.77 -14.10
N ASN A 69 14.43 1.84 -14.51
CA ASN A 69 15.20 1.96 -15.74
C ASN A 69 14.28 2.02 -16.96
N PHE A 70 13.26 1.16 -17.04
CA PHE A 70 12.26 1.22 -18.13
C PHE A 70 11.55 2.57 -18.21
N LEU A 71 11.14 3.14 -17.07
CA LEU A 71 10.49 4.46 -17.00
C LEU A 71 11.43 5.61 -17.38
N SER A 72 12.72 5.49 -17.07
CA SER A 72 13.73 6.50 -17.40
C SER A 72 14.26 6.42 -18.84
N ALA A 73 14.05 5.27 -19.50
CA ALA A 73 14.55 5.04 -20.85
C ALA A 73 13.79 5.92 -21.87
N SER A 74 14.53 6.45 -22.84
CA SER A 74 13.95 7.19 -23.95
C SER A 74 13.33 6.23 -24.95
N TRP A 75 12.01 6.07 -24.91
CA TRP A 75 11.26 5.27 -25.88
C TRP A 75 10.84 6.12 -27.09
N PRO A 76 10.99 5.62 -28.33
CA PRO A 76 10.41 6.26 -29.50
C PRO A 76 8.89 6.39 -29.34
N GLY A 77 8.38 7.63 -29.27
CA GLY A 77 6.95 7.89 -29.03
C GLY A 77 6.53 7.93 -27.57
N GLY A 78 7.47 7.73 -26.63
CA GLY A 78 7.19 7.66 -25.20
C GLY A 78 6.49 6.36 -24.78
N ILE A 79 6.42 6.13 -23.48
CA ILE A 79 5.64 5.02 -22.92
C ILE A 79 4.18 5.48 -22.82
N PRO A 80 3.18 4.71 -23.27
CA PRO A 80 1.77 5.05 -23.07
C PRO A 80 1.45 5.28 -21.58
N GLY A 81 0.54 6.22 -21.29
CA GLY A 81 0.24 6.61 -19.90
C GLY A 81 -0.25 5.46 -19.01
N ALA A 82 -1.06 4.56 -19.58
CA ALA A 82 -1.50 3.34 -18.90
C ALA A 82 -0.33 2.40 -18.52
N ASP A 83 0.64 2.23 -19.42
CA ASP A 83 1.83 1.40 -19.17
C ASP A 83 2.76 2.06 -18.15
N GLN A 84 2.89 3.40 -18.18
CA GLN A 84 3.62 4.14 -17.14
C GLN A 84 2.96 3.96 -15.77
N ALA A 85 1.63 4.11 -15.69
CA ALA A 85 0.87 3.93 -14.47
C ALA A 85 1.01 2.51 -13.91
N LEU A 86 1.00 1.50 -14.78
CA LEU A 86 1.24 0.11 -14.42
C LEU A 86 2.65 -0.12 -13.86
N PHE A 87 3.70 0.38 -14.52
CA PHE A 87 5.07 0.24 -14.00
C PHE A 87 5.26 0.98 -12.67
N LYS A 88 4.64 2.15 -12.51
CA LYS A 88 4.64 2.88 -11.23
C LYS A 88 3.88 2.12 -10.14
N ALA A 89 2.74 1.52 -10.46
CA ALA A 89 1.97 0.70 -9.52
C ALA A 89 2.77 -0.51 -9.08
N TYR A 90 3.48 -1.17 -10.00
CA TYR A 90 4.36 -2.30 -9.69
C TYR A 90 5.55 -1.88 -8.81
N ILE A 91 6.18 -0.73 -9.08
CA ILE A 91 7.24 -0.19 -8.20
C ILE A 91 6.67 0.08 -6.79
N LYS A 92 5.47 0.67 -6.70
CA LYS A 92 4.83 0.97 -5.41
C LYS A 92 4.46 -0.31 -4.64
N LEU A 93 4.06 -1.37 -5.34
CA LEU A 93 3.88 -2.72 -4.79
C LEU A 93 5.20 -3.21 -4.16
N LEU A 94 6.31 -3.16 -4.90
CA LEU A 94 7.63 -3.58 -4.41
C LEU A 94 8.07 -2.78 -3.18
N ASP A 95 7.83 -1.47 -3.14
CA ASP A 95 8.11 -0.61 -1.98
C ASP A 95 7.32 -1.04 -0.74
N TYR A 96 6.04 -1.39 -0.91
CA TYR A 96 5.22 -1.88 0.21
C TYR A 96 5.59 -3.29 0.66
N VAL A 97 5.96 -4.19 -0.27
CA VAL A 97 6.44 -5.53 0.10
C VAL A 97 7.70 -5.40 0.95
N GLU A 98 8.67 -4.58 0.53
CA GLU A 98 9.90 -4.36 1.31
C GLU A 98 9.59 -3.79 2.70
N GLN A 99 8.74 -2.77 2.79
CA GLN A 99 8.33 -2.18 4.07
C GLN A 99 7.65 -3.21 4.99
N ALA A 100 6.80 -4.08 4.44
CA ALA A 100 6.15 -5.15 5.19
C ALA A 100 7.16 -6.19 5.71
N LEU A 101 8.16 -6.57 4.91
CA LEU A 101 9.24 -7.47 5.32
C LEU A 101 10.10 -6.85 6.42
N GLN A 102 10.47 -5.58 6.29
CA GLN A 102 11.19 -4.84 7.34
C GLN A 102 10.37 -4.73 8.64
N GLY A 103 9.03 -4.73 8.52
CA GLY A 103 8.08 -4.82 9.64
C GLY A 103 7.91 -6.23 10.23
N GLY A 104 8.62 -7.24 9.71
CA GLY A 104 8.59 -8.61 10.21
C GLY A 104 7.46 -9.48 9.65
N LYS A 105 6.80 -9.07 8.56
CA LYS A 105 5.81 -9.92 7.88
C LYS A 105 6.47 -11.02 7.07
N THR A 106 5.74 -12.12 6.87
CA THR A 106 6.12 -13.15 5.91
C THR A 106 5.91 -12.64 4.49
N LEU A 107 6.60 -13.25 3.51
CA LEU A 107 6.51 -12.86 2.10
C LEU A 107 5.10 -12.99 1.53
N ASP A 108 4.35 -14.04 1.89
CA ASP A 108 2.98 -14.23 1.44
C ASP A 108 2.05 -13.12 1.93
N ASP A 109 2.07 -12.80 3.22
CA ASP A 109 1.26 -11.72 3.78
C ASP A 109 1.71 -10.34 3.24
N ALA A 110 3.02 -10.15 3.05
CA ALA A 110 3.56 -8.91 2.49
C ALA A 110 3.07 -8.66 1.05
N ILE A 111 3.06 -9.67 0.18
CA ILE A 111 2.58 -9.55 -1.20
C ILE A 111 1.09 -9.24 -1.25
N VAL A 112 0.28 -9.99 -0.49
CA VAL A 112 -1.19 -9.83 -0.48
C VAL A 112 -1.57 -8.43 -0.02
N GLU A 113 -1.06 -8.00 1.14
CA GLU A 113 -1.42 -6.69 1.69
C GLU A 113 -0.92 -5.53 0.85
N SER A 114 0.28 -5.67 0.27
CA SER A 114 0.85 -4.63 -0.59
C SER A 114 0.05 -4.47 -1.87
N TYR A 115 -0.41 -5.58 -2.47
CA TYR A 115 -1.29 -5.53 -3.63
C TYR A 115 -2.62 -4.86 -3.30
N GLU A 116 -3.29 -5.29 -2.22
CA GLU A 116 -4.55 -4.68 -1.77
C GLU A 116 -4.41 -3.19 -1.55
N LYS A 117 -3.29 -2.76 -0.95
CA LYS A 117 -2.99 -1.37 -0.71
C LYS A 117 -2.81 -0.58 -2.01
N VAL A 118 -2.03 -1.08 -2.97
CA VAL A 118 -1.85 -0.42 -4.27
C VAL A 118 -3.19 -0.29 -4.99
N MET A 119 -3.99 -1.36 -5.04
CA MET A 119 -5.29 -1.34 -5.71
C MET A 119 -6.30 -0.40 -5.04
N THR A 120 -6.22 -0.24 -3.72
CA THR A 120 -7.05 0.71 -2.95
C THR A 120 -6.66 2.16 -3.23
N GLU A 121 -5.35 2.45 -3.34
CA GLU A 121 -4.86 3.81 -3.57
C GLU A 121 -4.94 4.25 -5.03
N ALA A 122 -4.81 3.31 -5.98
CA ALA A 122 -4.67 3.58 -7.42
C ALA A 122 -5.73 4.52 -8.03
N PRO A 123 -7.05 4.41 -7.70
CA PRO A 123 -8.07 5.29 -8.28
C PRO A 123 -7.90 6.77 -7.89
N THR A 124 -7.22 7.03 -6.77
CA THR A 124 -7.01 8.39 -6.23
C THR A 124 -5.59 8.91 -6.41
N ASP A 125 -4.65 8.05 -6.78
CA ASP A 125 -3.26 8.40 -7.02
C ASP A 125 -3.11 9.00 -8.43
N PRO A 126 -2.66 10.27 -8.58
CA PRO A 126 -2.52 10.91 -9.87
C PRO A 126 -1.56 10.19 -10.82
N GLU A 127 -0.62 9.39 -10.29
CA GLU A 127 0.34 8.63 -11.06
C GLU A 127 -0.17 7.26 -11.48
N LEU A 128 -1.19 6.73 -10.81
CA LEU A 128 -1.70 5.37 -11.03
C LEU A 128 -3.11 5.33 -11.63
N LYS A 129 -3.84 6.45 -11.64
CA LYS A 129 -5.24 6.53 -12.13
C LYS A 129 -5.46 6.07 -13.57
N GLU A 130 -4.40 6.03 -14.39
CA GLU A 130 -4.46 5.56 -15.78
C GLU A 130 -4.24 4.05 -15.91
N MET A 131 -3.90 3.36 -14.81
CA MET A 131 -3.72 1.92 -14.77
C MET A 131 -5.08 1.22 -14.94
N PRO A 132 -5.22 0.32 -15.94
CA PRO A 132 -6.41 -0.51 -16.05
C PRO A 132 -6.66 -1.36 -14.79
N GLU A 133 -7.91 -1.48 -14.38
CA GLU A 133 -8.29 -2.27 -13.21
C GLU A 133 -7.84 -3.73 -13.36
N GLY A 134 -7.27 -4.30 -12.29
CA GLY A 134 -6.83 -5.69 -12.25
C GLY A 134 -5.57 -6.02 -13.07
N ILE A 135 -5.03 -5.10 -13.89
CA ILE A 135 -3.89 -5.41 -14.74
C ILE A 135 -2.62 -5.70 -13.93
N LEU A 136 -2.47 -5.08 -12.75
CA LEU A 136 -1.34 -5.32 -11.86
C LEU A 136 -1.24 -6.79 -11.42
N PHE A 137 -2.38 -7.50 -11.33
CA PHE A 137 -2.42 -8.92 -10.99
C PHE A 137 -1.59 -9.77 -11.97
N THR A 138 -1.48 -9.35 -13.23
CA THR A 138 -0.72 -10.08 -14.26
C THR A 138 0.80 -10.09 -14.02
N TYR A 139 1.30 -9.22 -13.14
CA TYR A 139 2.72 -9.13 -12.78
C TYR A 139 3.06 -9.98 -11.55
N LEU A 140 2.06 -10.37 -10.75
CA LEU A 140 2.28 -11.12 -9.52
C LEU A 140 2.91 -12.49 -9.76
N PRO A 141 2.55 -13.28 -10.79
CA PRO A 141 3.22 -14.55 -11.05
C PRO A 141 4.74 -14.41 -11.25
N GLY A 142 5.17 -13.38 -11.98
CA GLY A 142 6.60 -13.11 -12.21
C GLY A 142 7.32 -12.66 -10.94
N LEU A 143 6.67 -11.85 -10.10
CA LEU A 143 7.20 -11.46 -8.79
C LEU A 143 7.34 -12.68 -7.86
N VAL A 144 6.31 -13.53 -7.80
CA VAL A 144 6.33 -14.75 -7.01
C VAL A 144 7.46 -15.65 -7.46
N GLU A 145 7.60 -15.92 -8.77
CA GLU A 145 8.69 -16.71 -9.32
C GLU A 145 10.07 -16.17 -8.90
N ALA A 146 10.28 -14.85 -9.01
CA ALA A 146 11.53 -14.22 -8.59
C ALA A 146 11.82 -14.40 -7.10
N LEU A 147 10.79 -14.36 -6.25
CA LEU A 147 10.88 -14.46 -4.79
C LEU A 147 10.87 -15.90 -4.25
N THR A 148 10.60 -16.88 -5.10
CA THR A 148 10.72 -18.30 -4.74
C THR A 148 12.18 -18.76 -4.73
N GLU A 149 12.50 -19.71 -3.86
CA GLU A 149 13.79 -20.39 -3.88
C GLU A 149 13.93 -21.19 -5.17
N VAL A 150 14.93 -20.84 -6.00
CA VAL A 150 15.41 -21.77 -7.01
C VAL A 150 16.33 -22.74 -6.28
N GLN A 151 15.90 -23.98 -6.06
CA GLN A 151 16.83 -25.05 -5.67
C GLN A 151 17.92 -25.11 -6.75
N GLN A 152 19.11 -24.59 -6.44
CA GLN A 152 20.24 -24.79 -7.31
C GLN A 152 20.47 -26.31 -7.40
N PRO A 153 20.59 -26.89 -8.60
CA PRO A 153 20.99 -28.28 -8.72
C PRO A 153 22.31 -28.41 -7.97
N GLN A 154 22.32 -29.21 -6.89
CA GLN A 154 23.58 -29.56 -6.26
C GLN A 154 24.38 -30.31 -7.32
N LEU A 155 25.40 -29.65 -7.88
CA LEU A 155 26.44 -30.28 -8.68
C LEU A 155 27.20 -31.25 -7.77
N SER A 156 26.56 -32.39 -7.53
CA SER A 156 27.10 -33.54 -6.82
C SER A 156 27.88 -34.33 -7.85
N GLY A 157 29.17 -34.02 -7.96
CA GLY A 157 30.15 -34.86 -8.65
C GLY A 157 30.77 -34.19 -9.88
N GLN A 158 31.98 -33.66 -9.73
CA GLN A 158 33.23 -34.41 -9.93
C GLN A 158 34.42 -33.62 -9.37
#